data_AF-A0AAU6AJF3-F1
#
_entry.id   AF-A0AAU6AJF3-F1
#
_cell.length_a   1.000
_cell.length_b   1.000
_cell.length_c   1.000
_cell.angle_alpha   90.00
_cell.angle_beta   90.00
_cell.angle_gamma   90.00
#
_symmetry.space_group_name_H-M   'P 1'
#
loop_
_entity.id
_entity.type
_entity.pdbx_description
1 polymer ?
#
loop_
_entity_poly.entity_id
_entity_poly.type
_entity_poly.pdbx_seq_one_letter_code
_entity_poly.pdbx_strand_id
1 'polypeptide(L)'
;MTEPSCAEPLARRHRHAWLLATLTELIGDCAQAAGEVYRPVAEAPPTQTDVPVNLGLLVGLRRSAGTRVDAARAQDAARCATAEAEGVSARADGVPADVGTDFLTDLLDDPAQAVKRAQKLANTGQFTVDQILDEATDSAVLSGLLSLHEAQRQSDPSPAAAKCLAAAGHFALAVSVVLVHVPAATP
;
A
#
# COMPACT_ATOMS: atom_id res chain seq x y z
N MET A 1 -17.29 0.63 -31.59
CA MET A 1 -16.82 0.01 -30.34
C MET A 1 -15.80 0.98 -29.77
N THR A 2 -16.16 1.72 -28.74
CA THR A 2 -15.28 2.65 -28.03
C THR A 2 -14.40 1.83 -27.10
N GLU A 3 -13.08 1.89 -27.26
CA GLU A 3 -12.17 1.24 -26.32
C GLU A 3 -12.28 1.90 -24.95
N PRO A 4 -12.26 1.10 -23.86
CA PRO A 4 -12.36 1.64 -22.52
C PRO A 4 -11.16 2.56 -22.24
N SER A 5 -11.45 3.85 -22.10
CA SER A 5 -10.46 4.87 -21.77
C SER A 5 -9.92 4.62 -20.36
N CYS A 6 -8.60 4.81 -20.16
CA CYS A 6 -7.93 4.72 -18.86
C CYS A 6 -8.46 5.70 -17.79
N ALA A 7 -9.46 6.52 -18.10
CA ALA A 7 -10.06 7.52 -17.22
C ALA A 7 -11.26 6.99 -16.38
N GLU A 8 -11.76 5.77 -16.59
CA GLU A 8 -12.90 5.24 -15.81
C GLU A 8 -12.48 4.59 -14.47
N PRO A 9 -13.38 4.48 -13.46
CA PRO A 9 -13.07 3.88 -12.15
C PRO A 9 -12.58 2.41 -12.22
N LEU A 10 -13.02 1.65 -13.23
CA LEU A 10 -12.51 0.31 -13.51
C LEU A 10 -11.08 0.36 -14.09
N ALA A 11 -10.73 1.44 -14.78
CA ALA A 11 -9.38 1.64 -15.26
C ALA A 11 -8.41 1.76 -14.09
N ARG A 12 -8.72 2.47 -13.00
CA ARG A 12 -7.81 2.59 -11.84
C ARG A 12 -7.43 1.24 -11.24
N ARG A 13 -8.38 0.32 -11.04
CA ARG A 13 -8.08 -1.03 -10.55
C ARG A 13 -7.23 -1.83 -11.53
N HIS A 14 -7.46 -1.66 -12.83
CA HIS A 14 -6.65 -2.29 -13.86
C HIS A 14 -5.25 -1.66 -13.98
N ARG A 15 -5.11 -0.35 -13.70
CA ARG A 15 -3.84 0.38 -13.66
C ARG A 15 -2.94 -0.11 -12.53
N HIS A 16 -3.51 -0.53 -11.40
CA HIS A 16 -2.76 -0.96 -10.20
C HIS A 16 -2.81 -2.47 -9.95
N ALA A 17 -3.06 -3.27 -11.00
CA ALA A 17 -3.31 -4.70 -10.84
C ALA A 17 -2.05 -5.44 -10.31
N TRP A 18 -0.87 -5.10 -10.81
CA TRP A 18 0.38 -5.71 -10.36
C TRP A 18 0.77 -5.24 -8.98
N LEU A 19 0.57 -3.96 -8.67
CA LEU A 19 0.78 -3.42 -7.34
C LEU A 19 -0.12 -4.12 -6.31
N LEU A 20 -1.42 -4.29 -6.60
CA LEU A 20 -2.35 -5.00 -5.72
C LEU A 20 -1.92 -6.45 -5.44
N ALA A 21 -1.52 -7.19 -6.48
CA ALA A 21 -1.03 -8.56 -6.32
C ALA A 21 0.22 -8.58 -5.42
N THR A 22 1.18 -7.71 -5.70
CA THR A 22 2.44 -7.60 -4.94
C THR A 22 2.20 -7.23 -3.48
N LEU A 23 1.33 -6.26 -3.20
CA LEU A 23 0.99 -5.87 -1.83
C LEU A 23 0.30 -7.01 -1.07
N THR A 24 -0.58 -7.77 -1.73
CA THR A 24 -1.24 -8.93 -1.12
C THR A 24 -0.24 -10.03 -0.76
N GLU A 25 0.74 -10.29 -1.62
CA GLU A 25 1.84 -11.22 -1.32
C GLU A 25 2.71 -10.72 -0.15
N LEU A 26 3.06 -9.43 -0.13
CA LEU A 26 3.85 -8.83 0.96
C LEU A 26 3.13 -8.92 2.31
N ILE A 27 1.80 -8.78 2.34
CA ILE A 27 0.99 -9.00 3.56
C ILE A 27 1.15 -10.44 4.05
N GLY A 28 1.06 -11.42 3.15
CA GLY A 28 1.26 -12.83 3.45
C GLY A 28 2.66 -13.12 3.98
N ASP A 29 3.68 -12.58 3.32
CA ASP A 29 5.08 -12.74 3.73
C ASP A 29 5.35 -12.12 5.11
N CYS A 30 4.77 -10.93 5.39
CA CYS A 30 4.86 -10.31 6.71
C CYS A 30 4.24 -11.18 7.80
N ALA A 31 3.02 -11.70 7.56
CA ALA A 31 2.33 -12.57 8.50
C ALA A 31 3.10 -13.87 8.76
N GLN A 32 3.67 -14.47 7.71
CA GLN A 32 4.49 -15.67 7.82
C GLN A 32 5.77 -15.38 8.61
N ALA A 33 6.47 -14.29 8.30
CA ALA A 33 7.71 -13.92 8.99
C ALA A 33 7.48 -13.64 10.48
N ALA A 34 6.38 -12.97 10.84
CA ALA A 34 5.98 -12.78 12.24
C ALA A 34 5.61 -14.11 12.92
N GLY A 35 4.95 -15.01 12.20
CA GLY A 35 4.61 -16.36 12.68
C GLY A 35 5.84 -17.19 13.05
N GLU A 36 6.92 -17.12 12.27
CA GLU A 36 8.19 -17.80 12.58
C GLU A 36 8.90 -17.27 13.83
N VAL A 37 8.57 -16.06 14.27
CA VAL A 37 9.08 -15.49 15.53
C VAL A 37 8.16 -15.82 16.70
N TYR A 38 6.86 -15.59 16.57
CA TYR A 38 5.94 -15.72 17.70
C TYR A 38 5.53 -17.16 17.99
N ARG A 39 5.52 -18.06 16.99
CA ARG A 39 5.12 -19.46 17.20
C ARG A 39 6.06 -20.19 18.17
N PRO A 40 7.40 -20.19 17.99
CA PRO A 40 8.29 -20.85 18.95
C PRO A 40 8.16 -20.28 20.36
N VAL A 41 7.97 -18.96 20.49
CA VAL A 41 7.80 -18.28 21.78
C VAL A 41 6.51 -18.73 22.47
N ALA A 42 5.42 -18.88 21.71
CA ALA A 42 4.14 -19.35 22.24
C ALA A 42 4.15 -20.84 22.62
N GLU A 43 4.95 -21.66 21.92
CA GLU A 43 5.08 -23.10 22.18
C GLU A 43 6.07 -23.43 23.32
N ALA A 44 6.95 -22.49 23.67
CA ALA A 44 7.95 -22.70 24.72
C ALA A 44 7.32 -22.75 26.12
N PRO A 45 7.84 -23.59 27.04
CA PRO A 45 7.44 -23.57 28.45
C PRO A 45 7.70 -22.19 29.08
N PRO A 46 6.88 -21.74 30.04
CA PRO A 46 7.02 -20.41 30.65
C PRO A 46 8.33 -20.23 31.44
N THR A 47 9.04 -21.31 31.76
CA THR A 47 10.34 -21.28 32.45
C THR A 47 11.52 -21.12 31.49
N GLN A 48 11.30 -21.25 30.18
CA GLN A 48 12.36 -21.14 29.18
C GLN A 48 12.53 -19.67 28.77
N THR A 49 13.70 -19.09 29.06
CA THR A 49 14.02 -17.70 28.72
C THR A 49 14.65 -17.55 27.34
N ASP A 50 15.27 -18.61 26.82
CA ASP A 50 15.99 -18.60 25.55
C ASP A 50 15.31 -19.53 24.54
N VAL A 51 14.46 -18.93 23.71
CA VAL A 51 13.75 -19.62 22.63
C VAL A 51 14.42 -19.27 21.30
N PRO A 52 15.02 -20.25 20.58
CA PRO A 52 15.60 -19.98 19.28
C PRO A 52 14.49 -19.65 18.27
N VAL A 53 14.65 -18.54 17.55
CA VAL A 53 13.71 -18.10 16.49
C VAL A 53 14.44 -17.91 15.16
N ASN A 54 13.73 -18.12 14.05
CA ASN A 54 14.31 -17.98 12.71
C ASN A 54 14.01 -16.59 12.13
N LEU A 55 15.06 -15.78 11.94
CA LEU A 55 14.93 -14.42 11.38
C LEU A 55 15.19 -14.36 9.87
N GLY A 56 15.44 -15.49 9.22
CA GLY A 56 15.75 -15.55 7.79
C GLY A 56 14.68 -14.91 6.91
N LEU A 57 13.40 -15.14 7.20
CA LEU A 57 12.29 -14.56 6.46
C LEU A 57 12.20 -13.04 6.62
N LEU A 58 12.34 -12.51 7.84
CA LEU A 58 12.34 -11.07 8.08
C LEU A 58 13.47 -10.36 7.31
N VAL A 59 14.67 -10.95 7.30
CA VAL A 59 15.83 -10.40 6.58
C VAL A 59 15.66 -10.49 5.06
N GLY A 60 15.04 -11.57 4.55
CA GLY A 60 14.74 -11.74 3.12
C GLY A 60 13.67 -10.77 2.63
N LEU A 61 12.58 -10.65 3.37
CA LEU A 61 11.45 -9.77 3.07
C LEU A 61 11.92 -8.32 2.97
N ARG A 62 12.68 -7.84 3.96
CA ARG A 62 13.24 -6.49 3.96
C ARG A 62 14.06 -6.19 2.70
N ARG A 63 14.92 -7.12 2.28
CA ARG A 63 15.81 -6.92 1.13
C ARG A 63 15.06 -6.87 -0.20
N SER A 64 13.88 -7.47 -0.28
CA SER A 64 13.14 -7.66 -1.53
C SER A 64 11.86 -6.84 -1.64
N ALA A 65 11.29 -6.35 -0.54
CA ALA A 65 9.99 -5.66 -0.57
C ALA A 65 9.99 -4.41 -1.47
N GLY A 66 10.99 -3.53 -1.31
CA GLY A 66 11.10 -2.32 -2.13
C GLY A 66 11.23 -2.63 -3.62
N THR A 67 12.13 -3.56 -3.98
CA THR A 67 12.34 -3.93 -5.39
C THR A 67 11.12 -4.61 -6.01
N ARG A 68 10.34 -5.36 -5.24
CA ARG A 68 9.06 -5.94 -5.70
C ARG A 68 8.01 -4.87 -5.97
N VAL A 69 7.86 -3.91 -5.06
CA VAL A 69 6.94 -2.76 -5.24
C VAL A 69 7.34 -1.94 -6.46
N ASP A 70 8.63 -1.62 -6.61
CA ASP A 70 9.12 -0.86 -7.76
C ASP A 70 8.90 -1.60 -9.09
N ALA A 71 9.15 -2.92 -9.11
CA ALA A 71 8.90 -3.75 -10.28
C ALA A 71 7.40 -3.79 -10.64
N ALA A 72 6.52 -3.91 -9.65
CA ALA A 72 5.07 -3.90 -9.85
C ALA A 72 4.58 -2.57 -10.43
N ARG A 73 5.06 -1.44 -9.86
CA ARG A 73 4.77 -0.10 -10.39
C ARG A 73 5.26 0.07 -11.82
N ALA A 74 6.46 -0.44 -12.15
CA ALA A 74 6.98 -0.40 -13.51
C ALA A 74 6.12 -1.20 -14.49
N GLN A 75 5.60 -2.37 -14.07
CA GLN A 75 4.68 -3.19 -14.88
C GLN A 75 3.34 -2.49 -15.11
N ASP A 76 2.78 -1.89 -14.07
CA ASP A 76 1.54 -1.11 -14.11
C ASP A 76 1.70 0.12 -15.04
N ALA A 77 2.81 0.85 -14.93
CA ALA A 77 3.12 1.98 -15.79
C ALA A 77 3.33 1.57 -17.27
N ALA A 78 4.06 0.47 -17.53
CA ALA A 78 4.27 -0.03 -18.88
C ALA A 78 2.95 -0.41 -19.57
N ARG A 79 2.00 -0.99 -18.81
CA ARG A 79 0.67 -1.31 -19.31
C ARG A 79 -0.14 -0.05 -19.65
N CYS A 80 -0.03 1.00 -18.86
CA CYS A 80 -0.72 2.27 -19.14
C CYS A 80 -0.14 2.99 -20.36
N ALA A 81 1.19 3.02 -20.50
CA ALA A 81 1.87 3.66 -21.63
C ALA A 81 1.48 3.05 -22.98
N THR A 82 1.22 1.74 -23.03
CA THR A 82 0.71 1.08 -24.25
C THR A 82 -0.71 1.52 -24.63
N ALA A 83 -1.50 2.00 -23.68
CA ALA A 83 -2.87 2.50 -23.92
C ALA A 83 -2.90 4.01 -24.22
N GLU A 84 -1.93 4.79 -23.71
CA GLU A 84 -1.88 6.26 -23.88
C GLU A 84 -1.18 6.73 -25.17
N ALA A 85 -0.50 5.83 -25.90
CA ALA A 85 0.06 6.14 -27.22
C ALA A 85 -1.00 6.64 -28.24
N GLU A 86 -2.28 6.62 -27.88
CA GLU A 86 -3.42 7.08 -28.69
C GLU A 86 -4.11 8.37 -28.17
N GLY A 87 -3.64 9.02 -27.10
CA GLY A 87 -4.33 10.23 -26.59
C GLY A 87 -3.59 11.05 -25.54
N VAL A 88 -3.25 12.28 -25.94
CA VAL A 88 -2.61 13.41 -25.22
C VAL A 88 -2.69 13.43 -23.68
N SER A 89 -1.49 13.32 -23.10
CA SER A 89 -0.94 13.77 -21.80
C SER A 89 -1.71 14.80 -20.95
N ALA A 90 -1.81 14.52 -19.65
CA ALA A 90 -2.21 15.47 -18.61
C ALA A 90 -1.06 15.80 -17.64
N ARG A 91 -1.06 17.04 -17.12
CA ARG A 91 -0.02 17.68 -16.30
C ARG A 91 0.25 16.98 -14.97
N ALA A 92 1.53 16.86 -14.64
CA ALA A 92 2.07 16.29 -13.41
C ALA A 92 2.45 17.38 -12.39
N ASP A 93 1.50 18.22 -11.98
CA ASP A 93 1.68 18.91 -10.70
C ASP A 93 1.33 17.89 -9.60
N GLY A 94 2.34 17.48 -8.84
CA GLY A 94 2.20 16.44 -7.81
C GLY A 94 1.23 16.87 -6.70
N VAL A 95 0.46 15.91 -6.20
CA VAL A 95 -0.37 16.13 -5.00
C VAL A 95 0.56 16.29 -3.79
N PRO A 96 0.31 17.29 -2.92
CA PRO A 96 1.04 17.38 -1.65
C PRO A 96 0.84 16.10 -0.81
N ALA A 97 1.92 15.56 -0.25
CA ALA A 97 1.89 14.29 0.50
C ALA A 97 0.98 14.31 1.75
N ASP A 98 0.73 15.50 2.30
CA ASP A 98 -0.21 15.71 3.41
C ASP A 98 -1.65 15.39 3.00
N VAL A 99 -2.04 15.62 1.74
CA VAL A 99 -3.40 15.30 1.26
C VAL A 99 -3.64 13.79 1.27
N GLY A 100 -2.65 12.99 0.84
CA GLY A 100 -2.74 11.53 0.89
C GLY A 100 -2.78 11.02 2.33
N THR A 101 -1.92 11.56 3.20
CA THR A 101 -1.84 11.16 4.62
C THR A 101 -3.10 11.52 5.41
N ASP A 102 -3.67 12.70 5.17
CA ASP A 102 -4.96 13.12 5.73
C ASP A 102 -6.08 12.17 5.30
N PHE A 103 -6.11 11.78 4.03
CA PHE A 103 -7.09 10.80 3.53
C PHE A 103 -6.94 9.44 4.23
N LEU A 104 -5.71 8.94 4.41
CA LEU A 104 -5.46 7.68 5.11
C LEU A 104 -5.93 7.74 6.57
N THR A 105 -5.71 8.87 7.23
CA THR A 105 -6.14 9.09 8.62
C THR A 105 -7.66 9.06 8.72
N ASP A 106 -8.34 9.81 7.87
CA ASP A 106 -9.81 9.81 7.81
C ASP A 106 -10.35 8.42 7.43
N LEU A 107 -9.68 7.70 6.52
CA LEU A 107 -10.11 6.37 6.07
C LEU A 107 -10.11 5.34 7.20
N LEU A 108 -9.17 5.46 8.14
CA LEU A 108 -9.09 4.58 9.31
C LEU A 108 -10.15 4.91 10.38
N ASP A 109 -10.58 6.17 10.46
CA ASP A 109 -11.58 6.63 11.45
C ASP A 109 -13.02 6.50 10.91
N ASP A 110 -13.31 7.10 9.76
CA ASP A 110 -14.58 7.05 9.05
C ASP A 110 -14.37 7.03 7.52
N PRO A 111 -14.45 5.84 6.87
CA PRO A 111 -14.32 5.70 5.42
C PRO A 111 -15.28 6.57 4.60
N ALA A 112 -16.49 6.81 5.10
CA ALA A 112 -17.47 7.63 4.39
C ALA A 112 -17.07 9.12 4.44
N GLN A 113 -16.54 9.58 5.57
CA GLN A 113 -15.98 10.92 5.70
C GLN A 113 -14.77 11.11 4.79
N ALA A 114 -13.84 10.15 4.73
CA ALA A 114 -12.67 10.21 3.87
C ALA A 114 -13.05 10.41 2.39
N VAL A 115 -14.00 9.61 1.90
CA VAL A 115 -14.53 9.72 0.53
C VAL A 115 -15.19 11.09 0.29
N LYS A 116 -16.02 11.56 1.24
CA LYS A 116 -16.66 12.87 1.14
C LYS A 116 -15.63 14.01 1.11
N ARG A 117 -14.54 13.90 1.88
CA ARG A 117 -13.46 14.88 1.90
C ARG A 117 -12.68 14.88 0.58
N ALA A 118 -12.35 13.70 0.04
CA ALA A 118 -11.71 13.57 -1.27
C ALA A 118 -12.58 14.20 -2.39
N GLN A 119 -13.89 13.94 -2.39
CA GLN A 119 -14.82 14.58 -3.34
C GLN A 119 -14.86 16.10 -3.16
N LYS A 120 -14.93 16.59 -1.92
CA LYS A 120 -14.92 18.03 -1.63
C LYS A 120 -13.63 18.70 -2.14
N LEU A 121 -12.48 18.08 -1.93
CA LEU A 121 -11.20 18.56 -2.44
C LEU A 121 -11.18 18.53 -3.97
N ALA A 122 -11.69 17.46 -4.59
CA ALA A 122 -11.75 17.37 -6.03
C ALA A 122 -12.64 18.43 -6.68
N ASN A 123 -13.74 18.81 -6.02
CA ASN A 123 -14.62 19.88 -6.48
C ASN A 123 -13.98 21.28 -6.47
N THR A 124 -12.82 21.46 -5.82
CA THR A 124 -12.03 22.70 -5.92
C THR A 124 -11.31 22.84 -7.26
N GLY A 125 -11.17 21.74 -8.01
CA GLY A 125 -10.42 21.66 -9.26
C GLY A 125 -8.90 21.62 -9.09
N GLN A 126 -8.37 21.69 -7.86
CA GLN A 126 -6.92 21.57 -7.62
C GLN A 126 -6.40 20.15 -7.85
N PHE A 127 -7.18 19.14 -7.47
CA PHE A 127 -6.81 17.73 -7.57
C PHE A 127 -7.99 16.95 -8.10
N THR A 128 -7.73 15.81 -8.74
CA THR A 128 -8.75 14.81 -9.00
C THR A 128 -8.83 13.82 -7.84
N VAL A 129 -9.95 13.10 -7.72
CA VAL A 129 -10.07 12.02 -6.73
C VAL A 129 -8.99 10.96 -6.95
N ASP A 130 -8.73 10.59 -8.20
CA ASP A 130 -7.70 9.61 -8.56
C ASP A 130 -6.31 10.02 -8.05
N GLN A 131 -5.93 11.29 -8.26
CA GLN A 131 -4.68 11.83 -7.77
C GLN A 131 -4.56 11.75 -6.24
N ILE A 132 -5.63 12.07 -5.51
CA ILE A 132 -5.65 11.96 -4.03
C ILE A 132 -5.47 10.50 -3.59
N LEU A 133 -6.18 9.57 -4.23
CA LEU A 133 -6.12 8.16 -3.88
C LEU A 133 -4.79 7.52 -4.27
N ASP A 134 -4.17 7.94 -5.37
CA ASP A 134 -2.85 7.46 -5.78
C ASP A 134 -1.77 7.96 -4.81
N GLU A 135 -1.81 9.23 -4.38
CA GLU A 135 -0.92 9.76 -3.33
C GLU A 135 -1.12 9.04 -1.99
N ALA A 136 -2.37 8.77 -1.59
CA ALA A 136 -2.67 8.00 -0.40
C ALA A 136 -2.15 6.55 -0.49
N THR A 137 -2.23 5.94 -1.66
CA THR A 137 -1.65 4.60 -1.91
C THR A 137 -0.14 4.64 -1.73
N ASP A 138 0.53 5.63 -2.33
CA ASP A 138 1.99 5.77 -2.25
C ASP A 138 2.47 6.04 -0.83
N SER A 139 1.77 6.90 -0.09
CA SER A 139 2.03 7.18 1.32
C SER A 139 1.90 5.93 2.21
N ALA A 140 0.86 5.11 1.98
CA ALA A 140 0.67 3.86 2.71
C ALA A 140 1.76 2.82 2.38
N VAL A 141 2.11 2.66 1.10
CA VAL A 141 3.20 1.77 0.67
C VAL A 141 4.53 2.20 1.27
N LEU A 142 4.86 3.49 1.23
CA LEU A 142 6.09 4.03 1.82
C LEU A 142 6.13 3.76 3.34
N SER A 143 5.01 3.96 4.05
CA SER A 143 4.91 3.68 5.48
C SER A 143 5.14 2.19 5.81
N GLY A 144 4.63 1.29 4.97
CA GLY A 144 4.89 -0.15 5.09
C GLY A 144 6.37 -0.50 4.88
N LEU A 145 7.00 0.07 3.85
CA LEU A 145 8.42 -0.13 3.58
C LEU A 145 9.32 0.44 4.70
N LEU A 146 8.99 1.61 5.24
CA LEU A 146 9.68 2.20 6.37
C LEU A 146 9.54 1.32 7.63
N SER A 147 8.37 0.76 7.88
CA SER A 147 8.15 -0.18 8.99
C SER A 147 9.02 -1.45 8.86
N LEU A 148 9.17 -2.00 7.65
CA LEU A 148 10.11 -3.11 7.40
C LEU A 148 11.57 -2.70 7.60
N HIS A 149 11.92 -1.48 7.23
CA HIS A 149 13.26 -0.93 7.46
C HIS A 149 13.54 -0.71 8.95
N GLU A 150 12.54 -0.29 9.73
CA GLU A 150 12.66 -0.18 11.19
C GLU A 150 12.81 -1.54 11.87
N ALA A 151 12.15 -2.59 11.36
CA ALA A 151 12.31 -3.95 11.85
C ALA A 151 13.78 -4.42 11.79
N GLN A 152 14.56 -3.97 10.80
CA GLN A 152 16.00 -4.26 10.71
C GLN A 152 16.82 -3.74 11.87
N ARG A 153 16.41 -2.60 12.42
CA ARG A 153 17.17 -1.91 13.47
C ARG A 153 16.91 -2.53 14.85
N GLN A 154 15.98 -3.47 14.94
CA GLN A 154 15.66 -4.17 16.17
C GLN A 154 16.62 -5.34 16.36
N SER A 155 17.30 -5.35 17.51
CA SER A 155 18.13 -6.49 17.93
C SER A 155 17.29 -7.61 18.55
N ASP A 156 16.15 -7.26 19.14
CA ASP A 156 15.18 -8.21 19.69
C ASP A 156 14.22 -8.66 18.57
N PRO A 157 14.06 -9.98 18.36
CA PRO A 157 13.16 -10.52 17.35
C PRO A 157 11.68 -10.15 17.57
N SER A 158 11.24 -9.96 18.82
CA SER A 158 9.82 -9.69 19.12
C SER A 158 9.37 -8.30 18.64
N PRO A 159 10.10 -7.19 18.91
CA PRO A 159 9.86 -5.90 18.26
C PRO A 159 10.02 -5.94 16.74
N ALA A 160 10.97 -6.72 16.21
CA ALA A 160 11.14 -6.86 14.76
C ALA A 160 9.89 -7.47 14.10
N ALA A 161 9.34 -8.52 14.68
CA ALA A 161 8.09 -9.15 14.23
C ALA A 161 6.88 -8.20 14.35
N ALA A 162 6.80 -7.41 15.44
CA ALA A 162 5.74 -6.41 15.60
C ALA A 162 5.79 -5.34 14.50
N LYS A 163 6.99 -4.87 14.13
CA LYS A 163 7.18 -3.93 13.01
C LYS A 163 6.83 -4.54 11.66
N CYS A 164 7.08 -5.84 11.49
CA CYS A 164 6.66 -6.57 10.29
C CYS A 164 5.13 -6.67 10.17
N LEU A 165 4.42 -6.91 11.28
CA LEU A 165 2.95 -6.86 11.30
C LEU A 165 2.40 -5.45 11.05
N ALA A 166 3.05 -4.42 11.59
CA ALA A 166 2.71 -3.03 11.29
C ALA A 166 2.84 -2.73 9.79
N ALA A 167 3.91 -3.21 9.15
CA ALA A 167 4.09 -3.10 7.70
C ALA A 167 2.94 -3.76 6.92
N ALA A 168 2.50 -4.96 7.34
CA ALA A 168 1.35 -5.65 6.75
C ALA A 168 0.07 -4.79 6.85
N GLY A 169 -0.16 -4.13 7.99
CA GLY A 169 -1.28 -3.20 8.16
C GLY A 169 -1.25 -2.04 7.16
N HIS A 170 -0.09 -1.44 6.94
CA HIS A 170 0.09 -0.37 5.94
C HIS A 170 -0.12 -0.86 4.51
N PHE A 171 0.37 -2.06 4.15
CA PHE A 171 0.10 -2.63 2.83
C PHE A 171 -1.37 -2.97 2.62
N ALA A 172 -2.06 -3.47 3.66
CA ALA A 172 -3.50 -3.71 3.61
C ALA A 172 -4.29 -2.40 3.44
N LEU A 173 -3.84 -1.31 4.07
CA LEU A 173 -4.41 0.01 3.88
C LEU A 173 -4.22 0.50 2.43
N ALA A 174 -3.04 0.34 1.85
CA ALA A 174 -2.80 0.66 0.44
C ALA A 174 -3.72 -0.13 -0.50
N VAL A 175 -3.89 -1.44 -0.27
CA VAL A 175 -4.85 -2.28 -1.02
C VAL A 175 -6.28 -1.72 -0.88
N SER A 176 -6.67 -1.32 0.32
CA SER A 176 -7.99 -0.76 0.59
C SER A 176 -8.21 0.53 -0.22
N VAL A 177 -7.25 1.45 -0.21
CA VAL A 177 -7.30 2.70 -0.98
C VAL A 177 -7.41 2.47 -2.48
N VAL A 178 -6.68 1.50 -3.03
CA VAL A 178 -6.78 1.16 -4.47
C VAL A 178 -8.16 0.60 -4.81
N LEU A 179 -8.78 -0.13 -3.89
CA LEU A 179 -10.11 -0.73 -4.08
C LEU A 179 -11.27 0.23 -3.77
N VAL A 180 -11.04 1.34 -3.08
CA VAL A 180 -12.06 2.36 -2.80
C VAL A 180 -12.69 2.82 -4.11
N HIS A 181 -14.02 2.71 -4.16
CA HIS A 181 -14.82 3.27 -5.25
C HIS A 181 -15.40 4.60 -4.77
N VAL A 182 -15.04 5.68 -5.47
CA VAL A 182 -15.67 6.99 -5.26
C VAL A 182 -16.68 7.21 -6.38
N PRO A 183 -17.99 7.27 -6.06
CA PRO A 183 -18.99 7.55 -7.07
C PRO A 183 -18.76 8.96 -7.63
N ALA A 184 -18.97 9.12 -8.95
CA ALA A 184 -18.99 10.44 -9.56
C ALA A 184 -20.05 11.30 -8.87
N ALA A 185 -19.72 12.55 -8.57
CA ALA A 185 -20.68 13.49 -8.02
C ALA A 185 -21.83 13.64 -9.03
N THR A 186 -23.04 13.28 -8.63
CA THR A 186 -24.24 13.63 -9.39
C THR A 186 -24.39 15.15 -9.36
N PRO A 187 -24.49 15.82 -10.53
CA PRO A 187 -24.58 17.27 -10.62
C PRO A 187 -25.84 17.84 -9.97
#